data_AF-A0A9N8V0G6-F1
#
_entry.id   AF-A0A9N8V0G6-F1
#
_cell.length_a   1.000
_cell.length_b   1.000
_cell.length_c   1.000
_cell.angle_alpha   90.00
_cell.angle_beta   90.00
_cell.angle_gamma   90.00
#
_symmetry.space_group_name_H-M   'P 1'
#
loop_
_entity.id
_entity.type
_entity.pdbx_description
1 polymer ?
#
loop_
_entity_poly.entity_id
_entity_poly.type
_entity_poly.pdbx_seq_one_letter_code
_entity_poly.pdbx_strand_id
1 'polypeptide(L)'
;MARRKLSGAKRSTSEFDIESLPEYQFDSMTKPGYEILLAQAEIRKYLRKIKYELPQLEKFANPFNPPKKDQILCFKRMYYIGEEHPLQNKVVMTVELDDLPLTEDQKRKFILLCGTRFDGSKTFKFSSEKFPHLTQNKRYLSDLMDRLLKEAQDETDTFKDIPIDTRHIKKKKKIKFPIEWRLSPQEITTEKVDTVDTVVGQISSSNESNFEQQKLDAKFEIDIVKN
;
A
#
# COMPACT_ATOMS: atom_id res chain seq x y z
N MET A 1 -64.46 -39.56 -31.84
CA MET A 1 -63.12 -38.96 -31.60
C MET A 1 -62.60 -39.47 -30.26
N ALA A 2 -61.47 -40.17 -30.23
CA ALA A 2 -60.78 -40.52 -28.99
C ALA A 2 -59.33 -40.03 -29.07
N ARG A 3 -58.97 -39.09 -28.19
CA ARG A 3 -57.64 -38.45 -28.11
C ARG A 3 -56.60 -39.48 -27.67
N ARG A 4 -55.56 -39.67 -28.48
CA ARG A 4 -54.38 -40.47 -28.16
C ARG A 4 -53.65 -39.82 -26.97
N LYS A 5 -53.52 -40.53 -25.85
CA LYS A 5 -52.73 -40.07 -24.70
C LYS A 5 -51.25 -40.01 -25.12
N LEU A 6 -50.63 -38.84 -24.96
CA LEU A 6 -49.18 -38.67 -25.10
C LEU A 6 -48.50 -39.54 -24.05
N SER A 7 -47.75 -40.55 -24.48
CA SER A 7 -46.89 -41.34 -23.61
C SER A 7 -45.82 -40.42 -23.05
N GLY A 8 -45.80 -40.23 -21.73
CA GLY A 8 -44.75 -39.49 -21.05
C GLY A 8 -43.40 -40.10 -21.40
N ALA A 9 -42.48 -39.28 -21.91
CA ALA A 9 -41.11 -39.70 -22.16
C ALA A 9 -40.53 -40.26 -20.85
N LYS A 10 -40.26 -41.58 -20.83
CA LYS A 10 -39.51 -42.19 -19.74
C LYS A 10 -38.15 -41.50 -19.73
N ARG A 11 -37.84 -40.76 -18.68
CA ARG A 11 -36.46 -40.29 -18.45
C ARG A 11 -35.58 -41.54 -18.47
N SER A 12 -34.56 -41.57 -19.30
CA SER A 12 -33.59 -42.67 -19.31
C SER A 12 -33.01 -42.77 -17.91
N THR A 13 -33.35 -43.84 -17.19
CA THR A 13 -32.90 -44.07 -15.82
C THR A 13 -31.43 -44.52 -15.79
N SER A 14 -30.88 -44.96 -16.92
CA SER A 14 -29.60 -45.67 -17.00
C SER A 14 -28.37 -44.79 -16.83
N GLU A 15 -28.36 -43.54 -17.30
CA GLU A 15 -27.12 -42.73 -17.28
C GLU A 15 -26.69 -42.29 -15.88
N PHE A 16 -27.60 -42.36 -14.90
CA PHE A 16 -27.34 -42.01 -13.50
C PHE A 16 -27.60 -43.19 -12.56
N ASP A 17 -27.75 -44.40 -13.10
CA ASP A 17 -27.98 -45.60 -12.29
C ASP A 17 -26.66 -46.09 -11.69
N ILE A 18 -26.63 -46.22 -10.36
CA ILE A 18 -25.41 -46.50 -9.58
C ILE A 18 -24.78 -47.83 -10.00
N GLU A 19 -25.61 -48.81 -10.33
CA GLU A 19 -25.19 -50.16 -10.74
C GLU A 19 -24.57 -50.19 -12.15
N SER A 20 -24.80 -49.15 -12.96
CA SER A 20 -24.32 -49.07 -14.35
C SER A 20 -23.14 -48.10 -14.54
N LEU A 21 -22.65 -47.49 -13.45
CA LEU A 21 -21.48 -46.61 -13.51
C LEU A 21 -20.22 -47.40 -13.91
N PRO A 22 -19.40 -46.87 -14.84
CA PRO A 22 -18.14 -47.51 -15.18
C PRO A 22 -17.19 -47.50 -13.98
N GLU A 23 -16.41 -48.57 -13.85
CA GLU A 23 -15.38 -48.66 -12.82
C GLU A 23 -14.29 -47.59 -13.04
N TYR A 24 -13.89 -46.95 -11.95
CA TYR A 24 -12.91 -45.86 -11.99
C TYR A 24 -11.50 -46.37 -12.34
N GLN A 25 -10.94 -45.87 -13.45
CA GLN A 25 -9.66 -46.35 -14.00
C GLN A 25 -8.41 -45.62 -13.46
N PHE A 26 -8.54 -44.80 -12.41
CA PHE A 26 -7.42 -44.00 -11.85
C PHE A 26 -6.75 -43.04 -12.84
N ASP A 27 -7.47 -42.61 -13.87
CA ASP A 27 -7.00 -41.71 -14.94
C ASP A 27 -7.24 -40.21 -14.66
N SER A 28 -8.05 -39.92 -13.65
CA SER A 28 -8.47 -38.57 -13.29
C SER A 28 -7.98 -38.20 -11.88
N MET A 29 -8.02 -36.91 -11.55
CA MET A 29 -7.80 -36.45 -10.18
C MET A 29 -9.16 -36.23 -9.49
N THR A 30 -9.19 -36.42 -8.18
CA THR A 30 -10.31 -35.92 -7.38
C THR A 30 -10.36 -34.40 -7.44
N LYS A 31 -11.54 -33.81 -7.17
CA LYS A 31 -11.72 -32.35 -7.13
C LYS A 31 -10.61 -31.58 -6.38
N PRO A 32 -10.22 -31.94 -5.14
CA PRO A 32 -9.14 -31.23 -4.45
C PRO A 32 -7.79 -31.35 -5.17
N GLY A 33 -7.48 -32.50 -5.78
CA GLY A 33 -6.27 -32.66 -6.60
C GLY A 33 -6.27 -31.77 -7.84
N TYR A 34 -7.42 -31.65 -8.50
CA TYR A 34 -7.60 -30.75 -9.64
C TYR A 34 -7.49 -29.26 -9.25
N GLU A 35 -8.06 -28.86 -8.11
CA GLU A 35 -7.92 -27.49 -7.59
C GLU A 35 -6.46 -27.12 -7.30
N ILE A 36 -5.68 -28.05 -6.73
CA ILE A 36 -4.23 -27.88 -6.54
C ILE A 36 -3.52 -27.70 -7.89
N LEU A 37 -3.86 -28.52 -8.88
CA LEU A 37 -3.28 -28.41 -10.23
C LEU A 37 -3.59 -27.06 -10.87
N LEU A 38 -4.83 -26.57 -10.76
CA LEU A 38 -5.23 -25.25 -11.26
C LEU A 38 -4.48 -24.12 -10.56
N ALA A 39 -4.35 -24.18 -9.24
CA ALA A 39 -3.58 -23.20 -8.47
C ALA A 39 -2.11 -23.16 -8.92
N GLN A 40 -1.49 -24.33 -9.15
CA GLN A 40 -0.14 -24.40 -9.70
C GLN A 40 -0.04 -23.81 -11.11
N ALA A 41 -1.03 -24.05 -11.96
CA ALA A 41 -1.09 -23.47 -13.31
C ALA A 41 -1.19 -21.94 -13.27
N GLU A 42 -1.97 -21.39 -12.34
CA GLU A 42 -2.08 -19.96 -12.10
C GLU A 42 -0.75 -19.35 -11.62
N ILE A 43 -0.07 -19.99 -10.66
CA ILE A 43 1.25 -19.55 -10.21
C ILE A 43 2.24 -19.53 -11.39
N ARG A 44 2.29 -20.59 -12.19
CA ARG A 44 3.17 -20.66 -13.37
C ARG A 44 2.85 -19.56 -14.38
N LYS A 45 1.58 -19.21 -14.56
CA LYS A 45 1.15 -18.08 -15.39
C LYS A 45 1.74 -16.77 -14.88
N TYR A 46 1.68 -16.47 -13.59
CA TYR A 46 2.28 -15.25 -13.03
C TYR A 46 3.82 -15.26 -13.10
N LEU A 47 4.47 -16.39 -12.84
CA LEU A 47 5.93 -16.51 -12.99
C LEU A 47 6.38 -16.23 -14.43
N ARG A 48 5.61 -16.68 -15.42
CA ARG A 48 5.87 -16.35 -16.83
C ARG A 48 5.77 -14.85 -17.09
N LYS A 49 4.74 -14.18 -16.55
CA LYS A 49 4.58 -12.72 -16.66
C LYS A 49 5.75 -11.98 -16.01
N ILE A 50 6.18 -12.42 -14.83
CA ILE A 50 7.34 -11.84 -14.14
C ILE A 50 8.59 -11.95 -15.01
N LYS A 51 8.84 -13.11 -15.62
CA LYS A 51 10.05 -13.34 -16.41
C LYS A 51 10.06 -12.58 -17.74
N TYR A 52 8.93 -12.53 -18.44
CA TYR A 52 8.90 -12.04 -19.83
C TYR A 52 8.19 -10.70 -20.01
N GLU A 53 7.19 -10.37 -19.21
CA GLU A 53 6.39 -9.13 -19.36
C GLU A 53 6.92 -8.01 -18.47
N LEU A 54 7.26 -8.26 -17.20
CA LEU A 54 7.71 -7.20 -16.28
C LEU A 54 8.97 -6.45 -16.76
N PRO A 55 10.02 -7.08 -17.31
CA PRO A 55 11.17 -6.36 -17.83
C PRO A 55 10.82 -5.44 -19.02
N GLN A 56 9.72 -5.72 -19.74
CA GLN A 56 9.27 -4.85 -20.81
C GLN A 56 8.59 -3.57 -20.28
N LEU A 57 8.03 -3.61 -19.07
CA LEU A 57 7.40 -2.45 -18.44
C LEU A 57 8.42 -1.39 -18.01
N GLU A 58 9.69 -1.77 -17.80
CA GLU A 58 10.77 -0.85 -17.48
C GLU A 58 10.92 0.26 -18.54
N LYS A 59 10.64 -0.06 -19.81
CA LYS A 59 10.66 0.91 -20.93
C LYS A 59 9.69 2.07 -20.75
N PHE A 60 8.65 1.90 -19.94
CA PHE A 60 7.63 2.91 -19.65
C PHE A 60 7.79 3.54 -18.26
N ALA A 61 8.83 3.18 -17.52
CA ALA A 61 9.10 3.76 -16.21
C ALA A 61 9.63 5.19 -16.36
N ASN A 62 8.99 6.13 -15.66
CA ASN A 62 9.48 7.50 -15.54
C ASN A 62 10.12 7.69 -14.16
N PRO A 63 11.27 8.40 -14.06
CA PRO A 63 11.87 8.69 -12.76
C PRO A 63 10.98 9.61 -11.93
N PHE A 64 11.04 9.47 -10.61
CA PHE A 64 10.30 10.34 -9.70
C PHE A 64 10.91 11.74 -9.68
N ASN A 65 10.13 12.73 -10.12
CA ASN A 65 10.48 14.14 -9.97
C ASN A 65 9.70 14.73 -8.79
N PRO A 66 10.38 15.23 -7.74
CA PRO A 66 9.69 15.83 -6.61
C PRO A 66 8.90 17.08 -7.05
N PRO A 67 7.80 17.42 -6.35
CA PRO A 67 7.02 18.60 -6.67
C PRO A 67 7.86 19.87 -6.49
N LYS A 68 7.59 20.88 -7.33
CA LYS A 68 8.23 22.19 -7.23
C LYS A 68 7.66 22.95 -6.03
N LYS A 69 8.41 23.95 -5.52
CA LYS A 69 7.94 24.83 -4.43
C LYS A 69 6.64 25.58 -4.78
N ASP A 70 6.39 25.86 -6.06
CA ASP A 70 5.16 26.50 -6.53
C ASP A 70 3.93 25.57 -6.44
N GLN A 71 4.13 24.25 -6.35
CA GLN A 71 3.07 23.25 -6.33
C GLN A 71 2.61 22.97 -4.89
N ILE A 72 1.97 23.96 -4.28
CA ILE A 72 1.56 23.95 -2.86
C ILE A 72 0.33 23.08 -2.56
N LEU A 73 -0.50 22.79 -3.56
CA LEU A 73 -1.80 22.11 -3.37
C LEU A 73 -1.66 20.59 -3.54
N CYS A 74 -2.03 19.82 -2.51
CA CYS A 74 -2.09 18.37 -2.58
C CYS A 74 -3.53 17.87 -2.75
N PHE A 75 -3.84 17.27 -3.91
CA PHE A 75 -5.15 16.68 -4.18
C PHE A 75 -5.14 15.16 -4.01
N LYS A 76 -5.93 14.67 -3.06
CA LYS A 76 -6.19 13.24 -2.88
C LYS A 76 -7.52 12.85 -3.52
N ARG A 77 -7.47 11.76 -4.28
CA ARG A 77 -8.61 11.14 -4.98
C ARG A 77 -8.68 9.67 -4.60
N MET A 78 -9.87 9.10 -4.59
CA MET A 78 -10.09 7.68 -4.38
C MET A 78 -10.56 7.07 -5.70
N TYR A 79 -10.08 5.88 -6.03
CA TYR A 79 -10.46 5.16 -7.25
C TYR A 79 -10.74 3.70 -6.88
N TYR A 80 -11.92 3.22 -7.27
CA TYR A 80 -12.34 1.84 -7.07
C TYR A 80 -12.21 1.12 -8.41
N ILE A 81 -11.37 0.09 -8.47
CA ILE A 81 -11.10 -0.65 -9.71
C ILE A 81 -12.21 -1.66 -9.92
N GLY A 82 -12.92 -1.57 -11.06
CA GLY A 82 -13.94 -2.54 -11.46
C GLY A 82 -15.33 -2.31 -10.87
N GLU A 83 -15.50 -1.28 -10.03
CA GLU A 83 -16.79 -0.94 -9.40
C GLU A 83 -17.07 0.56 -9.52
N GLU A 84 -18.33 0.93 -9.77
CA GLU A 84 -18.77 2.32 -9.69
C GLU A 84 -19.17 2.64 -8.24
N HIS A 85 -18.40 3.50 -7.58
CA HIS A 85 -18.66 3.89 -6.20
C HIS A 85 -18.89 5.42 -6.09
N PRO A 86 -19.95 5.90 -5.40
CA PRO A 86 -20.26 7.33 -5.34
C PRO A 86 -19.13 8.18 -4.73
N LEU A 87 -18.41 7.63 -3.75
CA LEU A 87 -17.25 8.28 -3.11
C LEU A 87 -16.09 8.57 -4.09
N GLN A 88 -16.03 7.92 -5.24
CA GLN A 88 -15.02 8.19 -6.27
C GLN A 88 -15.07 9.64 -6.78
N ASN A 89 -16.22 10.29 -6.66
CA ASN A 89 -16.40 11.67 -7.07
C ASN A 89 -15.77 12.67 -6.09
N LYS A 90 -15.57 12.25 -4.83
CA LYS A 90 -15.02 13.09 -3.77
C LYS A 90 -13.55 13.42 -4.03
N VAL A 91 -13.22 14.70 -3.88
CA VAL A 91 -11.84 15.19 -3.89
C VAL A 91 -11.53 15.82 -2.56
N VAL A 92 -10.33 15.53 -2.04
CA VAL A 92 -9.80 16.16 -0.83
C VAL A 92 -8.57 16.98 -1.21
N MET A 93 -8.53 18.24 -0.78
CA MET A 93 -7.40 19.14 -0.96
C MET A 93 -6.77 19.43 0.40
N THR A 94 -5.45 19.29 0.48
CA THR A 94 -4.67 19.63 1.67
C THR A 94 -3.68 20.74 1.30
N VAL A 95 -3.53 21.72 2.18
CA VAL A 95 -2.63 22.88 2.02
C VAL A 95 -1.95 23.17 3.35
N GLU A 96 -0.68 23.56 3.31
CA GLU A 96 0.07 24.01 4.49
C GLU A 96 0.09 25.54 4.57
N LEU A 97 0.06 26.09 5.79
CA LEU A 97 0.04 27.54 6.01
C LEU A 97 1.34 28.22 5.59
N ASP A 98 2.46 27.53 5.78
CA ASP A 98 3.80 28.09 5.58
C ASP A 98 4.13 28.22 4.08
N ASP A 99 3.53 27.39 3.24
CA ASP A 99 3.69 27.40 1.77
C ASP A 99 2.87 28.50 1.07
N LEU A 100 1.92 29.12 1.77
CA LEU A 100 1.08 30.18 1.21
C LEU A 100 1.85 31.51 1.16
N PRO A 101 1.80 32.24 0.03
CA PRO A 101 2.46 33.54 -0.14
C PRO A 101 1.66 34.66 0.55
N LEU A 102 1.52 34.59 1.87
CA LEU A 102 0.76 35.53 2.70
C LEU A 102 1.63 36.13 3.82
N THR A 103 1.35 37.37 4.19
CA THR A 103 1.94 38.03 5.37
C THR A 103 1.36 37.45 6.66
N GLU A 104 2.03 37.60 7.81
CA GLU A 104 1.56 37.02 9.09
C GLU A 104 0.13 37.46 9.47
N ASP A 105 -0.21 38.73 9.27
CA ASP A 105 -1.56 39.26 9.49
C ASP A 105 -2.59 38.59 8.56
N GLN A 106 -2.24 38.40 7.29
CA GLN A 106 -3.06 37.73 6.28
C GLN A 106 -3.20 36.24 6.57
N LYS A 107 -2.15 35.59 7.08
CA LYS A 107 -2.17 34.19 7.54
C LYS A 107 -3.12 34.01 8.71
N ARG A 108 -3.12 34.94 9.67
CA ARG A 108 -4.07 34.96 10.79
C ARG A 108 -5.51 35.10 10.27
N LYS A 109 -5.76 36.04 9.37
CA LYS A 109 -7.07 36.21 8.69
C LYS A 109 -7.49 34.93 7.96
N PHE A 110 -6.57 34.30 7.23
CA PHE A 110 -6.83 33.05 6.51
C PHE A 110 -7.25 31.90 7.45
N ILE A 111 -6.60 31.77 8.61
CA ILE A 111 -6.99 30.77 9.63
C ILE A 111 -8.43 31.03 10.11
N LEU A 112 -8.77 32.28 10.39
CA LEU A 112 -10.11 32.67 10.84
C LEU A 112 -11.18 32.35 9.79
N LEU A 113 -10.93 32.67 8.52
CA LEU A 113 -11.85 32.36 7.41
C LEU A 113 -12.07 30.86 7.23
N CYS A 114 -11.03 30.05 7.42
CA CYS A 114 -11.12 28.60 7.27
C CYS A 114 -11.89 27.93 8.41
N GLY A 115 -11.82 28.49 9.62
CA GLY A 115 -12.49 28.00 10.83
C GLY A 115 -12.13 26.55 11.14
N THR A 116 -13.14 25.68 11.17
CA THR A 116 -13.00 24.26 11.55
C THR A 116 -12.15 23.40 10.62
N ARG A 117 -11.79 23.92 9.44
CA ARG A 117 -10.95 23.22 8.44
C ARG A 117 -9.46 23.21 8.80
N PHE A 118 -9.09 24.04 9.78
CA PHE A 118 -7.75 24.11 10.34
C PHE A 118 -7.54 23.03 11.41
N ASP A 119 -6.53 22.18 11.27
CA ASP A 119 -6.28 21.07 12.22
C ASP A 119 -5.47 21.50 13.47
N GLY A 120 -5.00 22.76 13.52
CA GLY A 120 -4.13 23.26 14.59
C GLY A 120 -2.63 23.03 14.37
N SER A 121 -2.27 22.15 13.44
CA SER A 121 -0.88 21.82 13.06
C SER A 121 -0.45 22.51 11.76
N LYS A 122 -0.91 23.74 11.51
CA LYS A 122 -0.63 24.53 10.29
C LYS A 122 -1.16 23.95 8.97
N THR A 123 -1.96 22.88 9.01
CA THR A 123 -2.53 22.24 7.82
C THR A 123 -4.02 22.51 7.72
N PHE A 124 -4.47 22.69 6.49
CA PHE A 124 -5.88 22.88 6.13
C PHE A 124 -6.33 21.71 5.27
N LYS A 125 -7.53 21.21 5.56
CA LYS A 125 -8.14 20.12 4.80
C LYS A 125 -9.51 20.52 4.30
N PHE A 126 -9.67 20.50 2.99
CA PHE A 126 -10.93 20.77 2.30
C PHE A 126 -11.37 19.52 1.56
N SER A 127 -12.68 19.28 1.48
CA SER A 127 -13.22 18.22 0.64
C SER A 127 -14.47 18.68 -0.08
N SER A 128 -14.65 18.23 -1.31
CA SER A 128 -15.86 18.47 -2.10
C SER A 128 -16.36 17.17 -2.70
N GLU A 129 -17.65 16.94 -2.56
CA GLU A 129 -18.44 15.87 -3.16
C GLU A 129 -19.76 16.42 -3.73
N LYS A 130 -19.79 17.74 -4.00
CA LYS A 130 -21.00 18.44 -4.44
C LYS A 130 -21.41 18.08 -5.86
N PHE A 131 -20.44 17.78 -6.71
CA PHE A 131 -20.65 17.57 -8.13
C PHE A 131 -20.53 16.08 -8.51
N PRO A 132 -21.23 15.62 -9.56
CA PRO A 132 -21.12 14.24 -10.03
C PRO A 132 -19.74 13.89 -10.59
N HIS A 133 -19.00 14.86 -11.13
CA HIS A 133 -17.70 14.60 -11.73
C HIS A 133 -16.55 15.06 -10.84
N LEU A 134 -15.53 14.20 -10.72
CA LEU A 134 -14.32 14.48 -9.96
C LEU A 134 -13.59 15.75 -10.44
N THR A 135 -13.56 16.00 -11.74
CA THR A 135 -12.93 17.19 -12.32
C THR A 135 -13.62 18.48 -11.87
N GLN A 136 -14.95 18.46 -11.76
CA GLN A 136 -15.75 19.58 -11.26
C GLN A 136 -15.49 19.82 -9.76
N ASN A 137 -15.45 18.75 -8.96
CA ASN A 137 -15.11 18.85 -7.53
C ASN A 137 -13.69 19.40 -7.31
N LYS A 138 -12.71 18.97 -8.13
CA LYS A 138 -11.35 19.51 -8.09
C LYS A 138 -11.33 21.00 -8.44
N ARG A 139 -12.00 21.39 -9.53
CA ARG A 139 -12.08 22.79 -9.96
C ARG A 139 -12.71 23.68 -8.89
N TYR A 140 -13.82 23.23 -8.32
CA TYR A 140 -14.49 23.95 -7.24
C TYR A 140 -13.58 24.19 -6.03
N LEU A 141 -12.74 23.22 -5.67
CA LEU A 141 -11.76 23.40 -4.59
C LEU A 141 -10.65 24.39 -4.95
N SER A 142 -10.22 24.41 -6.22
CA SER A 142 -9.30 25.43 -6.73
C SER A 142 -9.92 26.83 -6.64
N ASP A 143 -11.12 27.01 -7.19
CA ASP A 143 -11.84 28.29 -7.17
C ASP A 143 -12.18 28.75 -5.74
N LEU A 144 -12.37 27.81 -4.81
CA LEU A 144 -12.53 28.11 -3.38
C LEU A 144 -11.22 28.62 -2.77
N MET A 145 -10.09 28.00 -3.10
CA MET A 145 -8.78 28.42 -2.61
C MET A 145 -8.44 29.82 -3.12
N ASP A 146 -8.67 30.11 -4.40
CA ASP A 146 -8.44 31.42 -4.99
C ASP A 146 -9.28 32.51 -4.32
N ARG A 147 -10.55 32.19 -4.00
CA ARG A 147 -11.42 33.10 -3.23
C ARG A 147 -10.93 33.33 -1.80
N LEU A 148 -10.48 32.29 -1.12
CA LEU A 148 -9.92 32.41 0.23
C LEU A 148 -8.63 33.23 0.24
N LEU A 149 -7.76 33.05 -0.76
CA LEU A 149 -6.54 33.85 -0.91
C LEU A 149 -6.88 35.31 -1.17
N LYS A 150 -7.83 35.58 -2.07
CA LYS A 150 -8.29 36.94 -2.37
C LYS A 150 -8.84 37.63 -1.13
N GLU A 151 -9.68 36.94 -0.37
CA GLU A 151 -10.26 37.47 0.87
C GLU A 151 -9.21 37.68 1.96
N ALA A 152 -8.22 36.78 2.07
CA ALA A 152 -7.13 36.91 3.02
C ALA A 152 -6.17 38.08 2.67
N GLN A 153 -6.03 38.42 1.39
CA GLN A 153 -5.24 39.56 0.93
C GLN A 153 -5.98 40.90 1.05
N ASP A 154 -7.31 40.89 1.14
CA ASP A 154 -8.08 42.12 1.31
C ASP A 154 -7.79 42.76 2.68
N GLU A 155 -7.39 44.03 2.68
CA GLU A 155 -7.00 44.80 3.86
C GLU A 155 -8.17 45.58 4.48
N THR A 156 -9.35 45.57 3.86
CA THR A 156 -10.54 46.28 4.36
C THR A 156 -10.90 45.92 5.81
N ASP A 157 -10.83 44.64 6.15
CA ASP A 157 -10.99 44.11 7.50
C ASP A 157 -9.90 43.06 7.80
N THR A 158 -9.08 43.30 8.82
CA THR A 158 -7.94 42.44 9.18
C THR A 158 -8.25 41.44 10.29
N PHE A 159 -9.43 41.52 10.94
CA PHE A 159 -9.85 40.63 12.04
C PHE A 159 -8.81 40.47 13.19
N LYS A 160 -8.09 41.54 13.54
CA LYS A 160 -7.06 41.51 14.60
C LYS A 160 -7.67 41.36 16.00
N ASP A 161 -8.87 41.90 16.18
CA ASP A 161 -9.68 41.85 17.39
C ASP A 161 -10.23 40.46 17.70
N ILE A 162 -10.41 39.62 16.68
CA ILE A 162 -10.96 38.26 16.83
C ILE A 162 -9.84 37.26 17.19
N PRO A 163 -9.97 36.50 18.30
CA PRO A 163 -9.04 35.42 18.62
C PRO A 163 -9.28 34.18 17.73
N ILE A 164 -8.22 33.43 17.45
CA ILE A 164 -8.32 32.17 16.69
C ILE A 164 -9.12 31.15 17.51
N ASP A 165 -10.23 30.67 16.96
CA ASP A 165 -11.00 29.60 17.58
C ASP A 165 -10.31 28.24 17.40
N THR A 166 -9.97 27.60 18.52
CA THR A 166 -9.34 26.27 18.56
C THR A 166 -10.25 25.19 19.17
N ARG A 167 -11.54 25.48 19.42
CA ARG A 167 -12.45 24.58 20.14
C ARG A 167 -12.70 23.27 19.41
N HIS A 168 -12.63 23.26 18.08
CA HIS A 168 -12.76 22.04 17.27
C HIS A 168 -11.52 21.13 17.32
N ILE A 169 -10.38 21.64 17.76
CA ILE A 169 -9.10 20.92 17.74
C ILE A 169 -8.98 20.04 18.99
N LYS A 170 -9.17 18.73 18.83
CA LYS A 170 -9.01 17.74 19.90
C LYS A 170 -7.55 17.29 20.00
N LYS A 171 -6.76 17.94 20.85
CA LYS A 171 -5.35 17.57 21.09
C LYS A 171 -5.25 16.27 21.90
N LYS A 172 -4.70 15.22 21.28
CA LYS A 172 -4.37 13.96 21.99
C LYS A 172 -3.02 14.11 22.68
N LYS A 173 -2.96 13.89 24.00
CA LYS A 173 -1.70 13.89 24.75
C LYS A 173 -0.88 12.67 24.33
N LYS A 174 0.30 12.90 23.74
CA LYS A 174 1.27 11.84 23.42
C LYS A 174 2.19 11.67 24.63
N ILE A 175 1.96 10.61 25.41
CA ILE A 175 2.86 10.24 26.50
C ILE A 175 4.15 9.70 25.87
N LYS A 176 5.29 10.23 26.29
CA LYS A 176 6.61 9.73 25.86
C LYS A 176 7.20 8.89 26.98
N PHE A 177 8.02 7.92 26.62
CA PHE A 177 8.79 7.18 27.61
C PHE A 177 9.66 8.16 28.42
N PRO A 178 9.57 8.16 29.76
CA PRO A 178 10.38 9.02 30.61
C PRO A 178 11.86 8.84 30.32
N ILE A 179 12.59 9.96 30.20
CA ILE A 179 14.03 9.92 29.93
C ILE A 179 14.77 9.31 31.11
N GLU A 180 14.29 9.56 32.33
CA GLU A 180 14.84 9.04 33.59
C GLU A 180 14.78 7.51 33.73
N TRP A 181 13.90 6.83 32.99
CA TRP A 181 13.81 5.36 32.98
C TRP A 181 14.66 4.73 31.88
N ARG A 182 15.37 5.54 31.09
CA ARG A 182 16.30 4.99 30.11
C ARG A 182 17.46 4.38 30.86
N LEU A 183 17.72 3.10 30.63
CA LEU A 183 18.93 2.45 31.08
C LEU A 183 20.14 3.27 30.62
N SER A 184 21.08 3.46 31.52
CA SER A 184 22.36 4.03 31.15
C SER A 184 23.09 3.05 30.22
N PRO A 185 23.89 3.53 29.26
CA PRO A 185 24.66 2.64 28.38
C PRO A 185 25.52 1.60 29.11
N GLN A 186 25.90 1.86 30.37
CA GLN A 186 26.69 0.96 31.22
C GLN A 186 25.89 -0.26 31.70
N GLU A 187 24.59 -0.11 31.96
CA GLU A 187 23.69 -1.19 32.41
C GLU A 187 23.32 -2.13 31.26
N ILE A 188 23.26 -1.61 30.02
CA ILE A 188 22.98 -2.40 28.81
C ILE A 188 24.12 -3.39 28.52
N THR A 189 25.37 -3.02 28.82
CA THR A 189 26.54 -3.88 28.59
C THR A 189 26.74 -5.00 29.62
N THR A 190 26.10 -4.92 30.79
CA THR A 190 26.21 -5.95 31.85
C THR A 190 25.29 -7.14 31.62
N GLU A 191 24.24 -6.99 30.82
CA GLU A 191 23.42 -8.11 30.33
C GLU A 191 24.09 -8.74 29.10
N LYS A 192 25.20 -9.44 29.32
CA LYS A 192 25.81 -10.27 28.29
C LYS A 192 24.85 -11.41 27.95
N VAL A 193 24.31 -11.36 26.74
CA VAL A 193 23.72 -12.52 26.07
C VAL A 193 24.86 -13.48 25.74
N ASP A 194 25.16 -14.37 26.67
CA ASP A 194 25.93 -15.57 26.38
C ASP A 194 25.06 -16.48 25.50
N THR A 195 25.50 -16.79 24.26
CA THR A 195 25.53 -18.15 23.65
C THR A 195 25.26 -18.28 22.13
N VAL A 196 24.94 -17.24 21.35
CA VAL A 196 24.68 -17.43 19.91
C VAL A 196 25.79 -16.88 19.00
N ASP A 197 26.27 -15.66 19.25
CA ASP A 197 27.25 -15.02 18.35
C ASP A 197 28.65 -15.66 18.40
N THR A 198 29.05 -16.20 19.56
CA THR A 198 30.32 -16.93 19.69
C THR A 198 30.31 -18.24 18.90
N VAL A 199 29.15 -18.90 18.78
CA VAL A 199 29.00 -20.16 18.04
C VAL A 199 29.08 -19.92 16.53
N VAL A 200 28.48 -18.85 16.02
CA VAL A 200 28.55 -18.47 14.60
C VAL A 200 29.99 -18.11 14.19
N GLY A 201 30.74 -17.45 15.08
CA GLY A 201 32.16 -17.16 14.85
C GLY A 201 33.04 -18.40 14.78
N GLN A 202 32.77 -19.42 15.60
CA GLN A 202 33.53 -20.68 15.62
C GLN A 202 33.22 -21.60 14.42
N ILE A 203 31.97 -21.61 13.93
CA ILE A 203 31.58 -22.39 12.74
C ILE A 203 32.20 -21.79 11.47
N SER A 204 32.37 -20.47 11.41
CA SER A 204 32.96 -19.78 10.27
C SER A 204 34.45 -20.11 10.10
N SER A 205 35.21 -20.12 11.20
CA SER A 205 36.65 -20.41 11.18
C SER A 205 36.99 -21.88 10.95
N SER A 206 36.14 -22.81 11.42
CA SER A 206 36.33 -24.25 11.18
C SER A 206 35.92 -24.69 9.77
N ASN A 207 35.04 -23.94 9.09
CA ASN A 207 34.72 -24.16 7.68
C ASN A 207 35.83 -23.65 6.74
N GLU A 208 36.51 -22.55 7.07
CA GLU A 208 37.64 -22.03 6.30
C GLU A 208 38.85 -22.99 6.33
N SER A 209 39.18 -23.57 7.49
CA SER A 209 40.29 -24.53 7.60
C SER A 209 40.02 -25.84 6.84
N ASN A 210 38.76 -26.31 6.83
CA ASN A 210 38.36 -27.49 6.05
C ASN A 210 38.42 -27.24 4.54
N PHE A 211 38.09 -26.03 4.08
CA PHE A 211 38.18 -25.67 2.67
C PHE A 211 39.63 -25.58 2.18
N GLU A 212 40.56 -25.10 3.01
CA GLU A 212 41.98 -25.09 2.67
C GLU A 212 42.60 -26.49 2.61
N GLN A 213 42.22 -27.39 3.53
CA GLN A 213 42.67 -28.79 3.50
C GLN A 213 42.16 -29.53 2.27
N GLN A 214 40.88 -29.39 1.92
CA GLN A 214 40.32 -29.98 0.69
C GLN A 214 41.00 -29.45 -0.59
N LYS A 215 41.45 -28.20 -0.58
CA LYS A 215 42.16 -27.58 -1.72
C LYS A 215 43.61 -28.07 -1.84
N LEU A 216 44.25 -28.42 -0.72
CA LEU A 216 45.58 -29.05 -0.71
C LEU A 216 45.50 -30.51 -1.15
N ASP A 217 44.51 -31.26 -0.65
CA ASP A 217 44.32 -32.68 -0.99
C ASP A 217 43.95 -32.87 -2.48
N ALA A 218 43.06 -32.02 -3.02
CA ALA A 218 42.73 -32.03 -4.44
C ALA A 218 43.93 -31.66 -5.33
N LYS A 219 44.88 -30.86 -4.82
CA LYS A 219 46.10 -30.51 -5.56
C LYS A 219 47.10 -31.67 -5.57
N PHE A 220 47.21 -32.40 -4.47
CA PHE A 220 48.01 -33.62 -4.38
C PHE A 220 47.48 -34.73 -5.31
N GLU A 221 46.16 -34.92 -5.42
CA GLU A 221 45.58 -35.90 -6.36
C GLU A 221 45.87 -35.55 -7.83
N ILE A 222 45.85 -34.27 -8.20
CA ILE A 222 46.12 -33.83 -9.58
C ILE A 222 47.60 -34.03 -9.96
N ASP A 223 48.52 -33.88 -9.00
CA ASP A 223 49.96 -34.07 -9.23
C ASP A 223 50.35 -35.56 -9.31
N ILE A 224 49.59 -36.47 -8.69
CA ILE A 224 49.78 -37.92 -8.81
C ILE A 224 49.34 -38.45 -10.18
N VAL A 225 48.34 -37.84 -10.82
CA VAL A 225 47.80 -38.27 -12.13
C VAL A 225 48.65 -37.76 -13.31
N LYS A 226 49.63 -36.87 -13.06
CA LYS A 226 50.48 -36.25 -14.11
C LYS A 226 51.89 -36.81 -14.21
N ASN A 227 52.23 -37.86 -13.45
CA ASN A 227 53.50 -38.61 -13.58
C ASN A 227 53.25 -40.03 -14.10
#